data_AF-A0A8J7H3Z7-F1
#
_entry.id   AF-A0A8J7H3Z7-F1
#
_cell.length_a   1.000
_cell.length_b   1.000
_cell.length_c   1.000
_cell.angle_alpha   90.00
_cell.angle_beta   90.00
_cell.angle_gamma   90.00
#
_symmetry.space_group_name_H-M   'P 1'
#
loop_
_entity.id
_entity.type
_entity.pdbx_description
1 polymer ?
#
loop_
_entity_poly.entity_id
_entity_poly.type
_entity_poly.pdbx_seq_one_letter_code
_entity_poly.pdbx_strand_id
1 'polypeptide(L)'
;MTFFEQANSQPDFTVVLRGYDRAQVDDFVQRLNAALAQSEGARSEAEQRMTDAQRRLRQSEQRMGSLEQKVTEQTKAIEENSRPTLSGLGTRVEQILRLAEEQANEHRAEAKREAEGILSTARLEAREITDKSRAEAAAMKATTEREASGLKTAAEREAAELRVQARREADTLRADADRETKQLRTSAAHEVAELRATVEREVATLRATAEREITQLRAKAAREAEEKRAEATKLYAEAKEKRDKDLQSLALELAERRETSEREESERHNSAVAATQKLVTEAEQRARTADERAKETEQRAESRRIEADRTANDTIEKAKALAEKTTSEARSEAARATADARSEAELTTTAARREVEELTRQRDSVTAQLGQLREMLGGLANIGGGALGAVLGGTPAKAEEKAEDKKDDK
;
A
#
# COMPACT_ATOMS: atom_id res chain seq x y z
N MET A 1 89.65 -91.31 -135.99
CA MET A 1 88.86 -91.65 -137.19
C MET A 1 87.65 -90.68 -137.28
N THR A 2 87.77 -89.35 -137.36
CA THR A 2 88.66 -88.48 -138.18
C THR A 2 88.59 -88.74 -139.69
N PHE A 3 87.37 -88.81 -140.23
CA PHE A 3 87.12 -88.67 -141.67
C PHE A 3 85.77 -87.99 -141.99
N PHE A 4 84.70 -88.34 -141.28
CA PHE A 4 83.33 -87.85 -141.60
C PHE A 4 82.92 -86.50 -140.97
N GLU A 5 83.71 -85.95 -140.06
CA GLU A 5 83.42 -84.67 -139.38
C GLU A 5 83.61 -83.43 -140.28
N GLN A 6 84.04 -83.62 -141.53
CA GLN A 6 84.20 -82.57 -142.56
C GLN A 6 83.17 -82.66 -143.70
N ALA A 7 82.17 -83.55 -143.62
CA ALA A 7 81.16 -83.75 -144.65
C ALA A 7 80.10 -82.64 -144.77
N ASN A 8 80.11 -81.63 -143.89
CA ASN A 8 79.26 -80.42 -144.02
C ASN A 8 79.88 -79.36 -144.96
N SER A 9 80.98 -79.70 -145.63
CA SER A 9 81.54 -78.92 -146.73
C SER A 9 80.72 -79.21 -147.98
N GLN A 10 79.99 -78.23 -148.53
CA GLN A 10 79.38 -78.39 -149.85
C GLN A 10 80.48 -78.73 -150.88
N PRO A 11 80.40 -79.86 -151.60
CA PRO A 11 81.35 -80.14 -152.67
C PRO A 11 81.09 -79.16 -153.81
N ASP A 12 81.97 -78.17 -153.97
CA ASP A 12 81.80 -77.14 -154.99
C ASP A 12 82.22 -77.69 -156.36
N PHE A 13 81.23 -78.14 -157.13
CA PHE A 13 81.42 -78.69 -158.47
C PHE A 13 81.62 -77.57 -159.50
N THR A 14 82.69 -77.64 -160.29
CA THR A 14 83.00 -76.66 -161.34
C THR A 14 81.90 -76.60 -162.41
N VAL A 15 81.30 -75.42 -162.59
CA VAL A 15 80.19 -75.21 -163.54
C VAL A 15 80.71 -75.12 -164.98
N VAL A 16 80.18 -75.97 -165.86
CA VAL A 16 80.45 -75.99 -167.31
C VAL A 16 79.20 -75.63 -168.11
N LEU A 17 79.37 -75.05 -169.31
CA LEU A 17 78.32 -74.41 -170.11
C LEU A 17 77.17 -75.35 -170.57
N ARG A 18 77.34 -76.67 -170.42
CA ARG A 18 76.29 -77.69 -170.40
C ARG A 18 76.58 -78.65 -169.25
N GLY A 19 75.95 -78.43 -168.10
CA GLY A 19 76.04 -79.27 -166.91
C GLY A 19 74.66 -79.67 -166.39
N TYR A 20 74.65 -80.51 -165.35
CA TYR A 20 73.42 -80.82 -164.61
C TYR A 20 72.92 -79.59 -163.84
N ASP A 21 71.60 -79.50 -163.66
CA ASP A 21 71.00 -78.42 -162.86
C ASP A 21 71.44 -78.53 -161.39
N ARG A 22 72.10 -77.48 -160.91
CA ARG A 22 72.62 -77.38 -159.53
C ARG A 22 71.50 -77.62 -158.50
N ALA A 23 70.29 -77.14 -158.75
CA ALA A 23 69.17 -77.32 -157.83
C ALA A 23 68.72 -78.79 -157.71
N GLN A 24 68.76 -79.56 -158.80
CA GLN A 24 68.46 -81.00 -158.77
C GLN A 24 69.59 -81.81 -158.11
N VAL A 25 70.85 -81.41 -158.31
CA VAL A 25 72.00 -82.06 -157.65
C VAL A 25 71.97 -81.81 -156.15
N ASP A 26 71.72 -80.57 -155.71
CA ASP A 26 71.63 -80.22 -154.29
C ASP A 26 70.48 -80.98 -153.60
N ASP A 27 69.29 -81.09 -154.24
CA ASP A 27 68.17 -81.87 -153.71
C ASP A 27 68.44 -83.39 -153.69
N PHE A 28 69.13 -83.93 -154.70
CA PHE A 28 69.53 -85.33 -154.70
C PHE A 28 70.59 -85.64 -153.62
N VAL A 29 71.57 -84.75 -153.43
CA VAL A 29 72.57 -84.85 -152.36
C VAL A 29 71.93 -84.72 -150.98
N GLN A 30 70.95 -83.81 -150.79
CA GLN A 30 70.18 -83.75 -149.54
C GLN A 30 69.41 -85.06 -149.28
N ARG A 31 68.76 -85.63 -150.30
CA ARG A 31 68.07 -86.93 -150.16
C ARG A 31 69.04 -88.08 -149.85
N LEU A 32 70.23 -88.08 -150.43
CA LEU A 32 71.29 -89.06 -150.12
C LEU A 32 71.81 -88.92 -148.70
N ASN A 33 72.08 -87.69 -148.25
CA ASN A 33 72.53 -87.41 -146.88
C ASN A 33 71.44 -87.78 -145.85
N ALA A 34 70.17 -87.52 -146.14
CA ALA A 34 69.06 -87.92 -145.29
C ALA A 34 68.93 -89.45 -145.20
N ALA A 35 69.07 -90.17 -146.32
CA ALA A 35 69.07 -91.64 -146.34
C ALA A 35 70.27 -92.23 -145.59
N LEU A 36 71.45 -91.61 -145.71
CA LEU A 36 72.65 -92.02 -144.97
C LEU A 36 72.48 -91.82 -143.45
N ALA A 37 72.00 -90.65 -143.02
CA ALA A 37 71.71 -90.38 -141.61
C ALA A 37 70.65 -91.35 -141.04
N GLN A 38 69.63 -91.71 -141.84
CA GLN A 38 68.63 -92.71 -141.43
C GLN A 38 69.25 -94.12 -141.29
N SER A 39 70.15 -94.50 -142.19
CA SER A 39 70.92 -95.76 -142.12
C SER A 39 71.82 -95.81 -140.87
N GLU A 40 72.54 -94.73 -140.58
CA GLU A 40 73.41 -94.62 -139.40
C GLU A 40 72.60 -94.68 -138.08
N GLY A 41 71.46 -93.99 -138.03
CA GLY A 41 70.51 -94.06 -136.91
C GLY A 41 70.05 -95.49 -136.64
N ALA A 42 69.52 -96.17 -137.67
CA ALA A 42 69.04 -97.55 -137.57
C ALA A 42 70.14 -98.54 -137.15
N ARG A 43 71.38 -98.34 -137.61
CA ARG A 43 72.54 -99.13 -137.18
C ARG A 43 72.84 -98.92 -135.68
N SER A 44 72.84 -97.68 -135.21
CA SER A 44 73.12 -97.38 -133.79
C SER A 44 72.09 -98.04 -132.85
N GLU A 45 70.80 -98.06 -133.22
CA GLU A 45 69.76 -98.75 -132.45
C GLU A 45 69.97 -100.26 -132.39
N ALA A 46 70.42 -100.88 -133.49
CA ALA A 46 70.71 -102.31 -133.54
C ALA A 46 71.90 -102.68 -132.63
N GLU A 47 72.96 -101.87 -132.64
CA GLU A 47 74.14 -102.05 -131.78
C GLU A 47 73.78 -101.90 -130.27
N GLN A 48 72.89 -100.97 -129.92
CA GLN A 48 72.36 -100.84 -128.56
C GLN A 48 71.56 -102.08 -128.12
N ARG A 49 70.61 -102.56 -128.95
CA ARG A 49 69.80 -103.75 -128.65
C ARG A 49 70.66 -105.01 -128.46
N MET A 50 71.71 -105.18 -129.25
CA MET A 50 72.65 -106.31 -129.10
C MET A 50 73.43 -106.23 -127.78
N THR A 51 73.85 -105.03 -127.38
CA THR A 51 74.59 -104.78 -126.13
C THR A 51 73.75 -105.13 -124.90
N ASP A 52 72.47 -104.75 -124.88
CA ASP A 52 71.57 -105.08 -123.77
C ASP A 52 71.24 -106.57 -123.68
N ALA A 53 71.11 -107.26 -124.81
CA ALA A 53 70.93 -108.71 -124.84
C ALA A 53 72.12 -109.45 -124.20
N GLN A 54 73.36 -109.02 -124.51
CA GLN A 54 74.58 -109.59 -123.92
C GLN A 54 74.66 -109.38 -122.39
N ARG A 55 74.19 -108.25 -121.86
CA ARG A 55 74.14 -108.02 -120.40
C ARG A 55 73.21 -108.97 -119.68
N ARG A 56 72.02 -109.22 -120.25
CA ARG A 56 71.01 -110.12 -119.67
C ARG A 56 71.51 -111.57 -119.60
N LEU A 57 72.25 -112.03 -120.61
CA LEU A 57 72.82 -113.38 -120.63
C LEU A 57 73.80 -113.61 -119.46
N ARG A 58 74.78 -112.71 -119.28
CA ARG A 58 75.76 -112.79 -118.18
C ARG A 58 75.12 -112.78 -116.79
N GLN A 59 74.04 -112.03 -116.60
CA GLN A 59 73.34 -111.99 -115.32
C GLN A 59 72.63 -113.32 -114.99
N SER A 60 72.20 -114.06 -116.02
CA SER A 60 71.61 -115.40 -115.85
C SER A 60 72.67 -116.44 -115.46
N GLU A 61 73.84 -116.41 -116.10
CA GLU A 61 74.96 -117.32 -115.82
C GLU A 61 75.46 -117.19 -114.37
N GLN A 62 75.59 -115.95 -113.87
CA GLN A 62 75.97 -115.69 -112.46
C GLN A 62 74.98 -116.27 -111.45
N ARG A 63 73.68 -116.25 -111.76
CA ARG A 63 72.65 -116.83 -110.87
C ARG A 63 72.76 -118.35 -110.80
N MET A 64 73.03 -119.03 -111.92
CA MET A 64 73.19 -120.49 -111.95
C MET A 64 74.33 -120.94 -111.03
N GLY A 65 75.53 -120.37 -111.19
CA GLY A 65 76.69 -120.73 -110.34
C GLY A 65 76.46 -120.50 -108.85
N SER A 66 75.68 -119.49 -108.47
CA SER A 66 75.33 -119.23 -107.06
C SER A 66 74.37 -120.27 -106.44
N LEU A 67 73.59 -120.98 -107.27
CA LEU A 67 72.69 -122.04 -106.82
C LEU A 67 73.44 -123.37 -106.67
N GLU A 68 74.36 -123.68 -107.58
CA GLU A 68 75.20 -124.88 -107.52
C GLU A 68 76.04 -124.92 -106.23
N GLN A 69 76.62 -123.79 -105.82
CA GLN A 69 77.37 -123.69 -104.55
C GLN A 69 76.51 -124.07 -103.33
N LYS A 70 75.29 -123.53 -103.21
CA LYS A 70 74.38 -123.80 -102.08
C LYS A 70 74.01 -125.28 -101.96
N VAL A 71 73.85 -125.98 -103.09
CA VAL A 71 73.57 -127.43 -103.10
C VAL A 71 74.75 -128.22 -102.52
N THR A 72 75.99 -127.82 -102.81
CA THR A 72 77.19 -128.49 -102.27
C THR A 72 77.45 -128.23 -100.79
N GLU A 73 77.05 -127.08 -100.25
CA GLU A 73 77.15 -126.79 -98.81
C GLU A 73 76.15 -127.64 -98.00
N GLN A 74 74.90 -127.72 -98.47
CA GLN A 74 73.85 -128.50 -97.78
C GLN A 74 74.16 -130.00 -97.72
N THR A 75 74.86 -130.56 -98.71
CA THR A 75 75.22 -131.98 -98.71
C THR A 75 76.23 -132.33 -97.60
N LYS A 76 77.20 -131.46 -97.31
CA LYS A 76 78.20 -131.68 -96.25
C LYS A 76 77.59 -131.69 -94.86
N ALA A 77 76.66 -130.77 -94.57
CA ALA A 77 76.02 -130.66 -93.26
C ALA A 77 75.24 -131.92 -92.85
N ILE A 78 74.83 -132.76 -93.81
CA ILE A 78 74.10 -134.02 -93.55
C ILE A 78 75.06 -135.15 -93.11
N GLU A 79 76.30 -135.18 -93.62
CA GLU A 79 77.27 -136.21 -93.26
C GLU A 79 77.71 -136.10 -91.79
N GLU A 80 77.94 -134.88 -91.29
CA GLU A 80 78.42 -134.62 -89.92
C GLU A 80 77.42 -135.08 -88.84
N ASN A 81 76.11 -135.05 -89.13
CA ASN A 81 75.06 -135.41 -88.17
C ASN A 81 74.92 -136.93 -87.94
N SER A 82 75.59 -137.77 -88.75
CA SER A 82 75.28 -139.21 -88.87
C SER A 82 76.19 -140.17 -88.06
N ARG A 83 77.14 -139.66 -87.24
CA ARG A 83 78.08 -140.50 -86.46
C ARG A 83 78.36 -139.99 -85.03
N PRO A 84 77.51 -140.32 -84.04
CA PRO A 84 77.74 -139.90 -82.64
C PRO A 84 78.86 -140.69 -81.96
N THR A 85 79.76 -139.99 -81.25
CA THR A 85 80.80 -140.59 -80.38
C THR A 85 80.69 -140.07 -78.95
N LEU A 86 81.26 -140.80 -77.98
CA LEU A 86 81.07 -140.56 -76.54
C LEU A 86 81.53 -139.17 -76.07
N SER A 87 82.46 -138.52 -76.79
CA SER A 87 82.90 -137.15 -76.52
C SER A 87 81.78 -136.10 -76.75
N GLY A 88 80.83 -136.39 -77.64
CA GLY A 88 79.73 -135.48 -77.96
C GLY A 88 78.66 -135.36 -76.87
N LEU A 89 78.64 -136.27 -75.88
CA LEU A 89 77.69 -136.19 -74.76
C LEU A 89 78.08 -135.09 -73.77
N GLY A 90 79.38 -134.93 -73.48
CA GLY A 90 79.88 -133.90 -72.57
C GLY A 90 79.61 -132.49 -73.08
N THR A 91 79.93 -132.23 -74.35
CA THR A 91 79.61 -130.98 -75.04
C THR A 91 78.11 -130.70 -75.07
N ARG A 92 77.27 -131.74 -75.16
CA ARG A 92 75.80 -131.60 -75.12
C ARG A 92 75.29 -131.23 -73.72
N VAL A 93 75.87 -131.77 -72.65
CA VAL A 93 75.53 -131.37 -71.26
C VAL A 93 75.99 -129.94 -70.99
N GLU A 94 77.17 -129.55 -71.45
CA GLU A 94 77.66 -128.16 -71.38
C GLU A 94 76.74 -127.20 -72.15
N GLN A 95 76.31 -127.58 -73.36
CA GLN A 95 75.30 -126.82 -74.13
C GLN A 95 73.96 -126.71 -73.39
N ILE A 96 73.47 -127.77 -72.74
CA ILE A 96 72.21 -127.73 -71.97
C ILE A 96 72.34 -126.82 -70.74
N LEU A 97 73.46 -126.88 -70.01
CA LEU A 97 73.70 -126.01 -68.85
C LEU A 97 73.86 -124.55 -69.28
N ARG A 98 74.59 -124.29 -70.36
CA ARG A 98 74.74 -122.95 -70.94
C ARG A 98 73.39 -122.40 -71.43
N LEU A 99 72.59 -123.21 -72.11
CA LEU A 99 71.24 -122.82 -72.54
C LEU A 99 70.33 -122.56 -71.33
N ALA A 100 70.41 -123.38 -70.28
CA ALA A 100 69.64 -123.17 -69.06
C ALA A 100 70.07 -121.92 -68.28
N GLU A 101 71.36 -121.60 -68.24
CA GLU A 101 71.88 -120.36 -67.67
C GLU A 101 71.48 -119.13 -68.51
N GLU A 102 71.54 -119.24 -69.83
CA GLU A 102 71.10 -118.21 -70.77
C GLU A 102 69.59 -117.95 -70.64
N GLN A 103 68.75 -118.99 -70.60
CA GLN A 103 67.31 -118.90 -70.35
C GLN A 103 66.98 -118.37 -68.94
N ALA A 104 67.72 -118.77 -67.90
CA ALA A 104 67.52 -118.24 -66.55
C ALA A 104 67.91 -116.76 -66.44
N ASN A 105 68.95 -116.33 -67.16
CA ASN A 105 69.34 -114.92 -67.24
C ASN A 105 68.36 -114.12 -68.11
N GLU A 106 67.82 -114.70 -69.18
CA GLU A 106 66.77 -114.12 -70.01
C GLU A 106 65.48 -113.89 -69.21
N HIS A 107 64.95 -114.91 -68.52
CA HIS A 107 63.78 -114.76 -67.65
C HIS A 107 64.02 -113.77 -66.49
N ARG A 108 65.23 -113.71 -65.92
CA ARG A 108 65.58 -112.68 -64.92
C ARG A 108 65.59 -111.28 -65.52
N ALA A 109 66.08 -111.11 -66.75
CA ALA A 109 66.07 -109.83 -67.45
C ALA A 109 64.64 -109.42 -67.85
N GLU A 110 63.82 -110.38 -68.29
CA GLU A 110 62.39 -110.21 -68.60
C GLU A 110 61.60 -109.79 -67.35
N ALA A 111 61.63 -110.58 -66.27
CA ALA A 111 60.96 -110.26 -65.01
C ALA A 111 61.43 -108.92 -64.42
N LYS A 112 62.70 -108.55 -64.61
CA LYS A 112 63.22 -107.23 -64.21
C LYS A 112 62.63 -106.11 -65.07
N ARG A 113 62.55 -106.27 -66.40
CA ARG A 113 61.90 -105.29 -67.30
C ARG A 113 60.42 -105.15 -66.99
N GLU A 114 59.71 -106.24 -66.71
CA GLU A 114 58.30 -106.22 -66.30
C GLU A 114 58.12 -105.48 -64.98
N ALA A 115 58.94 -105.78 -63.96
CA ALA A 115 58.90 -105.09 -62.68
C ALA A 115 59.23 -103.60 -62.80
N GLU A 116 60.23 -103.23 -63.62
CA GLU A 116 60.55 -101.83 -63.92
C GLU A 116 59.39 -101.14 -64.68
N GLY A 117 58.72 -101.85 -65.58
CA GLY A 117 57.51 -101.41 -66.28
C GLY A 117 56.36 -101.12 -65.30
N ILE A 118 56.00 -102.09 -64.45
CA ILE A 118 54.94 -101.96 -63.44
C ILE A 118 55.26 -100.84 -62.44
N LEU A 119 56.52 -100.72 -61.99
CA LEU A 119 56.94 -99.61 -61.13
C LEU A 119 56.88 -98.26 -61.84
N SER A 120 57.12 -98.21 -63.16
CA SER A 120 56.98 -96.99 -63.96
C SER A 120 55.51 -96.59 -64.10
N THR A 121 54.61 -97.52 -64.46
CA THR A 121 53.17 -97.24 -64.58
C THR A 121 52.57 -96.84 -63.24
N ALA A 122 52.82 -97.59 -62.16
CA ALA A 122 52.34 -97.26 -60.83
C ALA A 122 52.85 -95.89 -60.32
N ARG A 123 54.08 -95.48 -60.68
CA ARG A 123 54.60 -94.14 -60.38
C ARG A 123 53.95 -93.04 -61.20
N LEU A 124 53.59 -93.30 -62.46
CA LEU A 124 52.86 -92.35 -63.30
C LEU A 124 51.41 -92.19 -62.81
N GLU A 125 50.71 -93.29 -62.54
CA GLU A 125 49.36 -93.31 -61.97
C GLU A 125 49.32 -92.60 -60.61
N ALA A 126 50.26 -92.91 -59.70
CA ALA A 126 50.34 -92.23 -58.41
C ALA A 126 50.57 -90.71 -58.55
N ARG A 127 51.40 -90.28 -59.51
CA ARG A 127 51.59 -88.86 -59.82
C ARG A 127 50.30 -88.23 -60.33
N GLU A 128 49.66 -88.85 -61.34
CA GLU A 128 48.41 -88.35 -61.92
C GLU A 128 47.30 -88.22 -60.86
N ILE A 129 47.17 -89.20 -59.96
CA ILE A 129 46.24 -89.15 -58.82
C ILE A 129 46.59 -87.97 -57.91
N THR A 130 47.85 -87.82 -57.49
CA THR A 130 48.24 -86.71 -56.60
C THR A 130 48.07 -85.33 -57.24
N ASP A 131 48.33 -85.19 -58.54
CA ASP A 131 48.15 -83.94 -59.27
C ASP A 131 46.66 -83.62 -59.50
N LYS A 132 45.82 -84.62 -59.81
CA LYS A 132 44.35 -84.47 -59.86
C LYS A 132 43.78 -84.05 -58.50
N SER A 133 44.08 -84.78 -57.43
CA SER A 133 43.60 -84.43 -56.08
C SER A 133 44.11 -83.08 -55.60
N ARG A 134 45.33 -82.67 -55.96
CA ARG A 134 45.85 -81.32 -55.69
C ARG A 134 45.10 -80.25 -56.49
N ALA A 135 44.79 -80.50 -57.77
CA ALA A 135 44.03 -79.58 -58.61
C ALA A 135 42.59 -79.42 -58.12
N GLU A 136 41.92 -80.52 -57.75
CA GLU A 136 40.58 -80.53 -57.17
C GLU A 136 40.54 -79.78 -55.83
N ALA A 137 41.50 -80.04 -54.92
CA ALA A 137 41.60 -79.34 -53.65
C ALA A 137 41.88 -77.83 -53.83
N ALA A 138 42.71 -77.45 -54.79
CA ALA A 138 42.98 -76.05 -55.13
C ALA A 138 41.74 -75.37 -55.75
N ALA A 139 40.99 -76.06 -56.61
CA ALA A 139 39.74 -75.56 -57.18
C ALA A 139 38.67 -75.36 -56.11
N MET A 140 38.46 -76.35 -55.22
CA MET A 140 37.51 -76.28 -54.10
C MET A 140 37.89 -75.18 -53.09
N LYS A 141 39.19 -74.98 -52.83
CA LYS A 141 39.64 -73.85 -52.03
C LYS A 141 39.33 -72.51 -52.72
N ALA A 142 39.59 -72.39 -54.01
CA ALA A 142 39.32 -71.16 -54.75
C ALA A 142 37.82 -70.84 -54.90
N THR A 143 36.93 -71.83 -54.98
CA THR A 143 35.48 -71.61 -54.96
C THR A 143 35.00 -71.19 -53.57
N THR A 144 35.39 -71.92 -52.51
CA THR A 144 34.99 -71.59 -51.13
C THR A 144 35.52 -70.23 -50.66
N GLU A 145 36.75 -69.83 -51.03
CA GLU A 145 37.27 -68.49 -50.75
C GLU A 145 36.46 -67.39 -51.47
N ARG A 146 36.06 -67.62 -52.73
CA ARG A 146 35.19 -66.69 -53.47
C ARG A 146 33.80 -66.59 -52.84
N GLU A 147 33.17 -67.71 -52.53
CA GLU A 147 31.85 -67.77 -51.87
C GLU A 147 31.87 -67.07 -50.51
N ALA A 148 32.88 -67.35 -49.67
CA ALA A 148 33.06 -66.68 -48.39
C ALA A 148 33.27 -65.16 -48.55
N SER A 149 34.05 -64.73 -49.54
CA SER A 149 34.24 -63.29 -49.84
C SER A 149 32.95 -62.62 -50.34
N GLY A 150 32.13 -63.33 -51.12
CA GLY A 150 30.83 -62.88 -51.61
C GLY A 150 29.82 -62.74 -50.48
N LEU A 151 29.68 -63.77 -49.63
CA LEU A 151 28.83 -63.75 -48.45
C LEU A 151 29.23 -62.64 -47.47
N LYS A 152 30.53 -62.45 -47.21
CA LYS A 152 31.03 -61.35 -46.39
C LYS A 152 30.64 -59.99 -46.99
N THR A 153 30.86 -59.80 -48.29
CA THR A 153 30.52 -58.54 -48.99
C THR A 153 29.01 -58.27 -48.98
N ALA A 154 28.17 -59.30 -49.12
CA ALA A 154 26.72 -59.19 -49.02
C ALA A 154 26.29 -58.78 -47.60
N ALA A 155 26.75 -59.48 -46.57
CA ALA A 155 26.45 -59.18 -45.18
C ALA A 155 26.95 -57.77 -44.76
N GLU A 156 28.11 -57.33 -45.25
CA GLU A 156 28.61 -55.97 -45.02
C GLU A 156 27.73 -54.90 -45.68
N ARG A 157 27.17 -55.17 -46.87
CA ARG A 157 26.21 -54.27 -47.55
C ARG A 157 24.87 -54.22 -46.82
N GLU A 158 24.27 -55.38 -46.53
CA GLU A 158 23.01 -55.48 -45.79
C GLU A 158 23.10 -54.78 -44.42
N ALA A 159 24.20 -54.99 -43.69
CA ALA A 159 24.44 -54.31 -42.42
C ALA A 159 24.62 -52.79 -42.58
N ALA A 160 25.22 -52.32 -43.69
CA ALA A 160 25.34 -50.90 -43.97
C ALA A 160 23.98 -50.27 -44.34
N GLU A 161 23.18 -50.95 -45.16
CA GLU A 161 21.84 -50.52 -45.55
C GLU A 161 20.90 -50.45 -44.35
N LEU A 162 20.87 -51.49 -43.51
CA LEU A 162 20.10 -51.51 -42.26
C LEU A 162 20.52 -50.38 -41.31
N ARG A 163 21.82 -50.09 -41.19
CA ARG A 163 22.31 -48.95 -40.39
C ARG A 163 21.89 -47.60 -40.95
N VAL A 164 21.83 -47.43 -42.27
CA VAL A 164 21.36 -46.20 -42.91
C VAL A 164 19.85 -46.05 -42.74
N GLN A 165 19.08 -47.13 -42.90
CA GLN A 165 17.63 -47.14 -42.67
C GLN A 165 17.29 -46.80 -41.22
N ALA A 166 17.87 -47.51 -40.24
CA ALA A 166 17.62 -47.27 -38.82
C ALA A 166 18.00 -45.85 -38.37
N ARG A 167 19.05 -45.25 -38.97
CA ARG A 167 19.39 -43.84 -38.74
C ARG A 167 18.32 -42.89 -39.29
N ARG A 168 17.87 -43.11 -40.53
CA ARG A 168 16.81 -42.29 -41.15
C ARG A 168 15.51 -42.37 -40.35
N GLU A 169 15.10 -43.57 -39.94
CA GLU A 169 13.92 -43.80 -39.11
C GLU A 169 14.02 -43.10 -37.74
N ALA A 170 15.16 -43.19 -37.08
CA ALA A 170 15.42 -42.50 -35.82
C ALA A 170 15.42 -40.96 -35.98
N ASP A 171 15.96 -40.43 -37.08
CA ASP A 171 15.97 -39.00 -37.35
C ASP A 171 14.59 -38.47 -37.75
N THR A 172 13.76 -39.25 -38.46
CA THR A 172 12.34 -38.91 -38.70
C THR A 172 11.53 -38.93 -37.40
N LEU A 173 11.67 -39.96 -36.56
CA LEU A 173 10.99 -40.04 -35.26
C LEU A 173 11.36 -38.87 -34.35
N ARG A 174 12.64 -38.47 -34.34
CA ARG A 174 13.09 -37.25 -33.63
C ARG A 174 12.46 -36.00 -34.19
N ALA A 175 12.46 -35.82 -35.52
CA ALA A 175 11.89 -34.64 -36.16
C ALA A 175 10.38 -34.49 -35.90
N ASP A 176 9.64 -35.62 -35.89
CA ASP A 176 8.21 -35.62 -35.61
C ASP A 176 7.91 -35.39 -34.12
N ALA A 177 8.67 -36.00 -33.19
CA ALA A 177 8.58 -35.68 -31.77
C ALA A 177 8.92 -34.19 -31.49
N ASP A 178 9.91 -33.63 -32.19
CA ASP A 178 10.27 -32.21 -32.10
C ASP A 178 9.15 -31.28 -32.63
N ARG A 179 8.39 -31.71 -33.64
CA ARG A 179 7.23 -30.98 -34.16
C ARG A 179 6.06 -31.06 -33.19
N GLU A 180 5.72 -32.25 -32.74
CA GLU A 180 4.62 -32.50 -31.80
C GLU A 180 4.85 -31.76 -30.47
N THR A 181 6.05 -31.85 -29.89
CA THR A 181 6.37 -31.11 -28.65
C THR A 181 6.34 -29.59 -28.83
N LYS A 182 6.70 -29.06 -30.01
CA LYS A 182 6.52 -27.63 -30.33
C LYS A 182 5.05 -27.27 -30.46
N GLN A 183 4.25 -28.08 -31.16
CA GLN A 183 2.81 -27.88 -31.34
C GLN A 183 2.06 -27.91 -29.99
N LEU A 184 2.33 -28.91 -29.15
CA LEU A 184 1.78 -29.03 -27.80
C LEU A 184 2.17 -27.82 -26.92
N ARG A 185 3.43 -27.36 -26.98
CA ARG A 185 3.86 -26.14 -26.28
C ARG A 185 3.12 -24.90 -26.78
N THR A 186 2.88 -24.76 -28.09
CA THR A 186 2.12 -23.62 -28.62
C THR A 186 0.64 -23.67 -28.26
N SER A 187 0.01 -24.86 -28.25
CA SER A 187 -1.39 -25.03 -27.81
C SER A 187 -1.52 -24.68 -26.33
N ALA A 188 -0.70 -25.28 -25.46
CA ALA A 188 -0.71 -25.02 -24.04
C ALA A 188 -0.41 -23.54 -23.71
N ALA A 189 0.48 -22.88 -24.46
CA ALA A 189 0.73 -21.45 -24.29
C ALA A 189 -0.49 -20.59 -24.68
N HIS A 190 -1.21 -20.97 -25.74
CA HIS A 190 -2.44 -20.30 -26.16
C HIS A 190 -3.59 -20.51 -25.15
N GLU A 191 -3.80 -21.74 -24.69
CA GLU A 191 -4.81 -22.10 -23.68
C GLU A 191 -4.54 -21.35 -22.36
N VAL A 192 -3.29 -21.29 -21.90
CA VAL A 192 -2.90 -20.52 -20.71
C VAL A 192 -3.12 -19.01 -20.91
N ALA A 193 -2.89 -18.48 -22.12
CA ALA A 193 -3.15 -17.07 -22.42
C ALA A 193 -4.66 -16.75 -22.43
N GLU A 194 -5.50 -17.62 -23.00
CA GLU A 194 -6.96 -17.46 -22.99
C GLU A 194 -7.56 -17.59 -21.59
N LEU A 195 -7.11 -18.57 -20.81
CA LEU A 195 -7.53 -18.74 -19.41
C LEU A 195 -7.13 -17.52 -18.58
N ARG A 196 -5.90 -17.00 -18.73
CA ARG A 196 -5.48 -15.75 -18.07
C ARG A 196 -6.34 -14.56 -18.48
N ALA A 197 -6.55 -14.35 -19.78
CA ALA A 197 -7.38 -13.24 -20.27
C ALA A 197 -8.84 -13.35 -19.80
N THR A 198 -9.36 -14.57 -19.62
CA THR A 198 -10.71 -14.81 -19.07
C THR A 198 -10.76 -14.48 -17.59
N VAL A 199 -9.83 -15.02 -16.78
CA VAL A 199 -9.74 -14.73 -15.34
C VAL A 199 -9.48 -13.24 -15.08
N GLU A 200 -8.64 -12.56 -15.88
CA GLU A 200 -8.40 -11.12 -15.76
C GLU A 200 -9.68 -10.31 -16.01
N ARG A 201 -10.51 -10.71 -16.99
CA ARG A 201 -11.82 -10.09 -17.24
C ARG A 201 -12.80 -10.35 -16.10
N GLU A 202 -12.88 -11.58 -15.58
CA GLU A 202 -13.74 -11.94 -14.45
C GLU A 202 -13.34 -11.22 -13.16
N VAL A 203 -12.04 -11.10 -12.88
CA VAL A 203 -11.54 -10.32 -11.73
C VAL A 203 -11.85 -8.83 -11.93
N ALA A 204 -11.74 -8.30 -13.15
CA ALA A 204 -12.09 -6.91 -13.44
C ALA A 204 -13.60 -6.64 -13.28
N THR A 205 -14.48 -7.54 -13.74
CA THR A 205 -15.93 -7.40 -13.54
C THR A 205 -16.32 -7.54 -12.08
N LEU A 206 -15.77 -8.51 -11.35
CA LEU A 206 -16.01 -8.70 -9.91
C LEU A 206 -15.53 -7.50 -9.07
N ARG A 207 -14.39 -6.89 -9.43
CA ARG A 207 -13.94 -5.64 -8.79
C ARG A 207 -14.90 -4.50 -9.08
N ALA A 208 -15.30 -4.32 -10.33
CA ALA A 208 -16.24 -3.26 -10.71
C ALA A 208 -17.63 -3.42 -10.08
N THR A 209 -18.12 -4.65 -9.87
CA THR A 209 -19.38 -4.89 -9.14
C THR A 209 -19.20 -4.60 -7.64
N ALA A 210 -18.13 -5.11 -7.01
CA ALA A 210 -17.85 -4.86 -5.60
C ALA A 210 -17.65 -3.36 -5.28
N GLU A 211 -16.95 -2.62 -6.14
CA GLU A 211 -16.78 -1.17 -6.01
C GLU A 211 -18.12 -0.42 -6.11
N ARG A 212 -19.00 -0.83 -7.03
CA ARG A 212 -20.36 -0.28 -7.15
C ARG A 212 -21.21 -0.58 -5.91
N GLU A 213 -21.19 -1.81 -5.42
CA GLU A 213 -21.90 -2.23 -4.21
C GLU A 213 -21.40 -1.46 -2.97
N ILE A 214 -20.09 -1.36 -2.77
CA ILE A 214 -19.50 -0.55 -1.69
C ILE A 214 -19.93 0.92 -1.80
N THR A 215 -19.97 1.48 -3.01
CA THR A 215 -20.40 2.87 -3.25
C THR A 215 -21.89 3.05 -2.95
N GLN A 216 -22.75 2.10 -3.35
CA GLN A 216 -24.18 2.09 -3.05
C GLN A 216 -24.45 1.95 -1.55
N LEU A 217 -23.75 1.04 -0.86
CA LEU A 217 -23.85 0.84 0.59
C LEU A 217 -23.41 2.09 1.36
N ARG A 218 -22.31 2.73 0.95
CA ARG A 218 -21.86 4.02 1.51
C ARG A 218 -22.89 5.13 1.28
N ALA A 219 -23.47 5.23 0.08
CA ALA A 219 -24.50 6.21 -0.22
C ALA A 219 -25.79 5.98 0.59
N LYS A 220 -26.19 4.72 0.78
CA LYS A 220 -27.32 4.34 1.64
C LYS A 220 -27.06 4.68 3.11
N ALA A 221 -25.92 4.26 3.66
CA ALA A 221 -25.54 4.57 5.04
C ALA A 221 -25.40 6.09 5.29
N ALA A 222 -24.92 6.86 4.31
CA ALA A 222 -24.86 8.32 4.39
C ALA A 222 -26.26 8.96 4.43
N ARG A 223 -27.22 8.45 3.65
CA ARG A 223 -28.63 8.90 3.70
C ARG A 223 -29.29 8.55 5.03
N GLU A 224 -29.17 7.31 5.49
CA GLU A 224 -29.71 6.87 6.79
C GLU A 224 -29.11 7.68 7.95
N ALA A 225 -27.81 7.98 7.91
CA ALA A 225 -27.17 8.84 8.90
C ALA A 225 -27.69 10.29 8.85
N GLU A 226 -27.96 10.83 7.66
CA GLU A 226 -28.48 12.19 7.51
C GLU A 226 -29.96 12.29 7.89
N GLU A 227 -30.79 11.29 7.55
CA GLU A 227 -32.16 11.15 8.03
C GLU A 227 -32.21 11.10 9.56
N LYS A 228 -31.32 10.32 10.19
CA LYS A 228 -31.23 10.24 11.66
C LYS A 228 -30.72 11.53 12.30
N ARG A 229 -29.80 12.27 11.65
CA ARG A 229 -29.42 13.62 12.09
C ARG A 229 -30.59 14.59 11.99
N ALA A 230 -31.29 14.61 10.86
CA ALA A 230 -32.44 15.48 10.63
C ALA A 230 -33.55 15.22 11.67
N GLU A 231 -33.88 13.96 11.93
CA GLU A 231 -34.80 13.52 12.98
C GLU A 231 -34.34 14.00 14.37
N ALA A 232 -33.07 13.82 14.71
CA ALA A 232 -32.51 14.30 15.98
C ALA A 232 -32.55 15.84 16.12
N THR A 233 -32.24 16.60 15.06
CA THR A 233 -32.38 18.07 15.08
C THR A 233 -33.84 18.51 15.18
N LYS A 234 -34.78 17.79 14.57
CA LYS A 234 -36.23 18.08 14.68
C LYS A 234 -36.72 17.85 16.11
N LEU A 235 -36.39 16.70 16.70
CA LEU A 235 -36.71 16.41 18.11
C LEU A 235 -36.07 17.41 19.08
N TYR A 236 -34.83 17.84 18.82
CA TYR A 236 -34.17 18.88 19.62
C TYR A 236 -34.86 20.25 19.47
N ALA A 237 -35.28 20.62 18.26
CA ALA A 237 -36.02 21.86 18.01
C ALA A 237 -37.41 21.85 18.68
N GLU A 238 -38.15 20.75 18.57
CA GLU A 238 -39.45 20.55 19.23
C GLU A 238 -39.31 20.58 20.76
N ALA A 239 -38.29 19.92 21.31
CA ALA A 239 -38.00 19.95 22.75
C ALA A 239 -37.60 21.36 23.24
N LYS A 240 -36.83 22.10 22.44
CA LYS A 240 -36.48 23.50 22.74
C LYS A 240 -37.71 24.41 22.67
N GLU A 241 -38.54 24.29 21.64
CA GLU A 241 -39.77 25.09 21.51
C GLU A 241 -40.73 24.81 22.65
N LYS A 242 -40.89 23.53 23.05
CA LYS A 242 -41.68 23.16 24.22
C LYS A 242 -41.12 23.78 25.49
N ARG A 243 -39.81 23.67 25.74
CA ARG A 243 -39.14 24.30 26.88
C ARG A 243 -39.33 25.82 26.88
N ASP A 244 -39.24 26.47 25.73
CA ASP A 244 -39.40 27.92 25.60
C ASP A 244 -40.85 28.34 25.88
N LYS A 245 -41.85 27.54 25.46
CA LYS A 245 -43.28 27.69 25.82
C LYS A 245 -43.52 27.47 27.32
N ASP A 246 -42.95 26.42 27.91
CA ASP A 246 -43.07 26.11 29.34
C ASP A 246 -42.41 27.21 30.21
N LEU A 247 -41.33 27.82 29.74
CA LEU A 247 -40.71 28.99 30.39
C LEU A 247 -41.55 30.26 30.23
N GLN A 248 -42.21 30.46 29.08
CA GLN A 248 -43.12 31.58 28.87
C GLN A 248 -44.39 31.47 29.73
N SER A 249 -44.99 30.29 29.86
CA SER A 249 -46.16 30.09 30.72
C SER A 249 -45.80 30.28 32.20
N LEU A 250 -44.65 29.75 32.65
CA LEU A 250 -44.14 29.99 34.01
C LEU A 250 -43.84 31.47 34.26
N ALA A 251 -43.31 32.20 33.27
CA ALA A 251 -43.06 33.64 33.39
C ALA A 251 -44.38 34.44 33.48
N LEU A 252 -45.43 34.03 32.76
CA LEU A 252 -46.77 34.62 32.87
C LEU A 252 -47.40 34.32 34.24
N GLU A 253 -47.34 33.07 34.73
CA GLU A 253 -47.82 32.69 36.06
C GLU A 253 -47.10 33.48 37.17
N LEU A 254 -45.77 33.65 37.06
CA LEU A 254 -44.99 34.47 37.99
C LEU A 254 -45.33 35.96 37.88
N ALA A 255 -45.68 36.47 36.70
CA ALA A 255 -46.13 37.85 36.51
C ALA A 255 -47.53 38.07 37.10
N GLU A 256 -48.48 37.18 36.85
CA GLU A 256 -49.83 37.21 37.43
C GLU A 256 -49.78 37.06 38.96
N ARG A 257 -48.92 36.17 39.48
CA ARG A 257 -48.70 36.01 40.92
C ARG A 257 -48.04 37.24 41.57
N ARG A 258 -47.17 37.95 40.84
CA ARG A 258 -46.62 39.24 41.30
C ARG A 258 -47.68 40.33 41.27
N GLU A 259 -48.46 40.42 40.19
CA GLU A 259 -49.51 41.42 40.07
C GLU A 259 -50.62 41.23 41.13
N THR A 260 -51.03 39.99 41.39
CA THR A 260 -51.97 39.68 42.49
C THR A 260 -51.37 39.99 43.86
N SER A 261 -50.09 39.65 44.11
CA SER A 261 -49.40 40.03 45.35
C SER A 261 -49.28 41.56 45.51
N GLU A 262 -48.98 42.29 44.43
CA GLU A 262 -48.85 43.76 44.43
C GLU A 262 -50.22 44.43 44.58
N ARG A 263 -51.27 43.89 43.96
CA ARG A 263 -52.66 44.30 44.20
C ARG A 263 -53.05 44.07 45.66
N GLU A 264 -52.84 42.88 46.22
CA GLU A 264 -53.10 42.58 47.63
C GLU A 264 -52.31 43.50 48.57
N GLU A 265 -51.04 43.76 48.29
CA GLU A 265 -50.22 44.69 49.07
C GLU A 265 -50.75 46.13 48.96
N SER A 266 -51.16 46.56 47.76
CA SER A 266 -51.77 47.88 47.54
C SER A 266 -53.12 48.01 48.23
N GLU A 267 -53.94 46.94 48.29
CA GLU A 267 -55.21 46.92 49.01
C GLU A 267 -55.01 46.95 50.53
N ARG A 268 -54.01 46.22 51.05
CA ARG A 268 -53.59 46.30 52.46
C ARG A 268 -53.03 47.68 52.79
N HIS A 269 -52.25 48.28 51.91
CA HIS A 269 -51.73 49.64 52.10
C HIS A 269 -52.87 50.68 52.06
N ASN A 270 -53.75 50.62 51.06
CA ASN A 270 -54.90 51.52 50.93
C ASN A 270 -55.87 51.39 52.11
N SER A 271 -56.15 50.17 52.59
CA SER A 271 -56.98 49.96 53.77
C SER A 271 -56.30 50.40 55.07
N ALA A 272 -54.99 50.20 55.21
CA ALA A 272 -54.21 50.75 56.32
C ALA A 272 -54.17 52.28 56.30
N VAL A 273 -53.91 52.91 55.15
CA VAL A 273 -53.95 54.36 54.97
C VAL A 273 -55.35 54.91 55.24
N ALA A 274 -56.42 54.27 54.76
CA ALA A 274 -57.79 54.68 55.06
C ALA A 274 -58.14 54.53 56.55
N ALA A 275 -57.64 53.49 57.23
CA ALA A 275 -57.80 53.33 58.68
C ALA A 275 -57.00 54.39 59.46
N THR A 276 -55.76 54.68 59.05
CA THR A 276 -54.94 55.76 59.63
C THR A 276 -55.57 57.13 59.38
N GLN A 277 -56.08 57.40 58.19
CA GLN A 277 -56.82 58.63 57.87
C GLN A 277 -58.08 58.77 58.72
N LYS A 278 -58.85 57.69 58.92
CA LYS A 278 -59.98 57.70 59.88
C LYS A 278 -59.50 58.07 61.28
N LEU A 279 -58.48 57.40 61.81
CA LEU A 279 -57.90 57.71 63.12
C LEU A 279 -57.38 59.14 63.22
N VAL A 280 -56.76 59.68 62.16
CA VAL A 280 -56.31 61.08 62.09
C VAL A 280 -57.51 62.03 62.06
N THR A 281 -58.55 61.77 61.26
CA THR A 281 -59.77 62.61 61.26
C THR A 281 -60.52 62.56 62.59
N GLU A 282 -60.57 61.41 63.26
CA GLU A 282 -61.11 61.29 64.62
C GLU A 282 -60.23 62.01 65.65
N ALA A 283 -58.91 61.96 65.49
CA ALA A 283 -57.97 62.67 66.36
C ALA A 283 -58.04 64.18 66.15
N GLU A 284 -58.16 64.64 64.90
CA GLU A 284 -58.43 66.04 64.55
C GLU A 284 -59.79 66.49 65.07
N GLN A 285 -60.84 65.67 64.97
CA GLN A 285 -62.16 66.01 65.51
C GLN A 285 -62.15 66.04 67.06
N ARG A 286 -61.41 65.13 67.70
CA ARG A 286 -61.13 65.17 69.14
C ARG A 286 -60.30 66.39 69.54
N ALA A 287 -59.31 66.79 68.73
CA ALA A 287 -58.51 67.99 68.94
C ALA A 287 -59.35 69.26 68.75
N ARG A 288 -60.15 69.37 67.68
CA ARG A 288 -61.07 70.50 67.43
C ARG A 288 -62.10 70.63 68.55
N THR A 289 -62.71 69.54 69.00
CA THR A 289 -63.65 69.58 70.13
C THR A 289 -62.96 69.86 71.46
N ALA A 290 -61.67 69.54 71.62
CA ALA A 290 -60.87 69.97 72.76
C ALA A 290 -60.52 71.47 72.68
N ASP A 291 -60.13 71.98 71.51
CA ASP A 291 -59.85 73.40 71.22
C ASP A 291 -61.11 74.26 71.38
N GLU A 292 -62.28 73.78 70.96
CA GLU A 292 -63.57 74.45 71.15
C GLU A 292 -63.92 74.53 72.63
N ARG A 293 -63.74 73.45 73.40
CA ARG A 293 -63.89 73.47 74.87
C ARG A 293 -62.85 74.37 75.55
N ALA A 294 -61.62 74.40 75.05
CA ALA A 294 -60.56 75.27 75.55
C ALA A 294 -60.93 76.74 75.32
N LYS A 295 -61.35 77.11 74.10
CA LYS A 295 -61.84 78.45 73.75
C LYS A 295 -63.10 78.83 74.52
N GLU A 296 -64.05 77.91 74.72
CA GLU A 296 -65.24 78.16 75.54
C GLU A 296 -64.85 78.39 77.02
N THR A 297 -63.86 77.64 77.52
CA THR A 297 -63.32 77.81 78.88
C THR A 297 -62.54 79.12 79.02
N GLU A 298 -61.76 79.50 78.00
CA GLU A 298 -61.02 80.75 77.91
C GLU A 298 -61.97 81.95 77.83
N GLN A 299 -63.02 81.88 76.99
CA GLN A 299 -64.08 82.90 76.94
C GLN A 299 -64.84 83.01 78.28
N ARG A 300 -65.08 81.89 78.98
CA ARG A 300 -65.66 81.87 80.34
C ARG A 300 -64.69 82.35 81.43
N ALA A 301 -63.39 82.38 81.16
CA ALA A 301 -62.37 82.95 82.04
C ALA A 301 -62.21 84.46 81.77
N GLU A 302 -62.21 84.85 80.50
CA GLU A 302 -62.18 86.23 80.03
C GLU A 302 -63.41 87.02 80.49
N SER A 303 -64.62 86.45 80.34
CA SER A 303 -65.84 87.09 80.83
C SER A 303 -65.80 87.28 82.35
N ARG A 304 -65.33 86.28 83.10
CA ARG A 304 -65.11 86.39 84.54
C ARG A 304 -64.02 87.38 84.92
N ARG A 305 -62.95 87.53 84.11
CA ARG A 305 -61.92 88.56 84.34
C ARG A 305 -62.50 89.96 84.12
N ILE A 306 -63.24 90.19 83.04
CA ILE A 306 -63.89 91.47 82.75
C ILE A 306 -64.95 91.82 83.82
N GLU A 307 -65.68 90.83 84.34
CA GLU A 307 -66.64 91.01 85.43
C GLU A 307 -65.95 91.29 86.78
N ALA A 308 -64.83 90.62 87.06
CA ALA A 308 -63.97 90.93 88.21
C ALA A 308 -63.35 92.34 88.11
N ASP A 309 -62.82 92.74 86.95
CA ASP A 309 -62.26 94.07 86.72
C ASP A 309 -63.33 95.15 86.85
N ARG A 310 -64.56 94.91 86.38
CA ARG A 310 -65.68 95.84 86.58
C ARG A 310 -66.04 95.98 88.06
N THR A 311 -66.20 94.87 88.79
CA THR A 311 -66.55 94.89 90.21
C THR A 311 -65.43 95.47 91.10
N ALA A 312 -64.16 95.30 90.72
CA ALA A 312 -63.02 95.98 91.33
C ALA A 312 -63.06 97.50 91.10
N ASN A 313 -63.35 97.96 89.88
CA ASN A 313 -63.48 99.39 89.60
C ASN A 313 -64.69 100.01 90.33
N ASP A 314 -65.82 99.33 90.35
CA ASP A 314 -67.04 99.73 91.07
C ASP A 314 -66.82 99.87 92.58
N THR A 315 -65.99 99.01 93.17
CA THR A 315 -65.65 99.09 94.61
C THR A 315 -64.62 100.18 94.90
N ILE A 316 -63.65 100.42 94.01
CA ILE A 316 -62.71 101.55 94.10
C ILE A 316 -63.44 102.90 94.03
N GLU A 317 -64.39 103.08 93.10
CA GLU A 317 -65.16 104.32 93.00
C GLU A 317 -66.07 104.55 94.22
N LYS A 318 -66.74 103.50 94.72
CA LYS A 318 -67.51 103.58 95.98
C LYS A 318 -66.63 103.93 97.18
N ALA A 319 -65.42 103.38 97.26
CA ALA A 319 -64.47 103.69 98.33
C ALA A 319 -63.96 105.14 98.27
N LYS A 320 -63.65 105.67 97.07
CA LYS A 320 -63.28 107.09 96.88
C LYS A 320 -64.41 108.04 97.31
N ALA A 321 -65.63 107.78 96.87
CA ALA A 321 -66.79 108.60 97.25
C ALA A 321 -67.03 108.62 98.78
N LEU A 322 -66.78 107.49 99.47
CA LEU A 322 -66.86 107.41 100.92
C LEU A 322 -65.73 108.21 101.62
N ALA A 323 -64.52 108.18 101.06
CA ALA A 323 -63.36 108.92 101.56
C ALA A 323 -63.49 110.45 101.36
N GLU A 324 -64.03 110.89 100.22
CA GLU A 324 -64.32 112.31 99.97
C GLU A 324 -65.43 112.83 100.90
N LYS A 325 -66.47 112.03 101.15
CA LYS A 325 -67.52 112.38 102.10
C LYS A 325 -66.98 112.55 103.53
N THR A 326 -66.24 111.56 104.02
CA THR A 326 -65.68 111.59 105.40
C THR A 326 -64.64 112.70 105.59
N THR A 327 -63.82 113.00 104.58
CA THR A 327 -62.88 114.14 104.65
C THR A 327 -63.57 115.51 104.56
N SER A 328 -64.71 115.62 103.90
CA SER A 328 -65.56 116.82 103.92
C SER A 328 -66.21 117.04 105.28
N GLU A 329 -66.78 115.98 105.87
CA GLU A 329 -67.41 116.00 107.20
C GLU A 329 -66.39 116.41 108.28
N ALA A 330 -65.22 115.77 108.32
CA ALA A 330 -64.15 116.09 109.28
C ALA A 330 -63.62 117.53 109.15
N ARG A 331 -63.57 118.10 107.94
CA ARG A 331 -63.17 119.51 107.73
C ARG A 331 -64.22 120.50 108.25
N SER A 332 -65.49 120.20 108.08
CA SER A 332 -66.60 121.02 108.60
C SER A 332 -66.61 121.04 110.14
N GLU A 333 -66.36 119.88 110.76
CA GLU A 333 -66.32 119.72 112.20
C GLU A 333 -65.09 120.42 112.83
N ALA A 334 -63.90 120.27 112.20
CA ALA A 334 -62.70 121.01 112.60
C ALA A 334 -62.88 122.54 112.48
N ALA A 335 -63.55 123.02 111.42
CA ALA A 335 -63.82 124.45 111.25
C ALA A 335 -64.71 125.00 112.38
N ARG A 336 -65.75 124.27 112.79
CA ARG A 336 -66.61 124.64 113.93
C ARG A 336 -65.82 124.74 115.24
N ALA A 337 -65.04 123.71 115.58
CA ALA A 337 -64.23 123.71 116.80
C ALA A 337 -63.25 124.90 116.87
N THR A 338 -62.66 125.32 115.74
CA THR A 338 -61.77 126.50 115.70
C THR A 338 -62.50 127.85 115.77
N ALA A 339 -63.79 127.91 115.42
CA ALA A 339 -64.60 129.12 115.55
C ALA A 339 -65.04 129.33 117.00
N ASP A 340 -65.52 128.27 117.65
CA ASP A 340 -65.98 128.30 119.05
C ASP A 340 -64.84 128.70 120.00
N ALA A 341 -63.66 128.08 119.83
CA ALA A 341 -62.46 128.39 120.62
C ALA A 341 -61.94 129.84 120.47
N ARG A 342 -62.21 130.50 119.33
CA ARG A 342 -61.85 131.92 119.14
C ARG A 342 -62.83 132.87 119.86
N SER A 343 -64.12 132.57 119.80
CA SER A 343 -65.15 133.36 120.49
C SER A 343 -64.93 133.40 122.02
N GLU A 344 -64.52 132.25 122.59
CA GLU A 344 -64.26 132.12 124.03
C GLU A 344 -62.97 132.85 124.47
N ALA A 345 -61.95 132.90 123.61
CA ALA A 345 -60.72 133.66 123.83
C ALA A 345 -60.91 135.20 123.74
N GLU A 346 -61.82 135.69 122.90
CA GLU A 346 -62.12 137.13 122.79
C GLU A 346 -62.96 137.64 123.97
N LEU A 347 -63.86 136.83 124.52
CA LEU A 347 -64.62 137.14 125.74
C LEU A 347 -63.71 137.23 126.98
N THR A 348 -62.77 136.29 127.14
CA THR A 348 -61.86 136.28 128.30
C THR A 348 -60.82 137.41 128.25
N THR A 349 -60.30 137.75 127.07
CA THR A 349 -59.34 138.85 126.91
C THR A 349 -59.96 140.25 127.05
N THR A 350 -61.25 140.42 126.75
CA THR A 350 -61.96 141.69 126.97
C THR A 350 -62.39 141.90 128.43
N ALA A 351 -62.71 140.82 129.16
CA ALA A 351 -62.95 140.88 130.60
C ALA A 351 -61.68 141.31 131.36
N ALA A 352 -60.55 140.63 131.13
CA ALA A 352 -59.28 140.91 131.81
C ALA A 352 -58.74 142.34 131.56
N ARG A 353 -59.03 142.94 130.41
CA ARG A 353 -58.62 144.33 130.12
C ARG A 353 -59.34 145.38 130.98
N ARG A 354 -60.59 145.13 131.40
CA ARG A 354 -61.33 146.06 132.26
C ARG A 354 -60.78 146.10 133.69
N GLU A 355 -60.39 144.95 134.24
CA GLU A 355 -59.79 144.88 135.58
C GLU A 355 -58.45 145.64 135.66
N VAL A 356 -57.66 145.66 134.57
CA VAL A 356 -56.38 146.38 134.52
C VAL A 356 -56.56 147.91 134.46
N GLU A 357 -57.58 148.42 133.76
CA GLU A 357 -57.86 149.87 133.73
C GLU A 357 -58.32 150.40 135.09
N GLU A 358 -59.09 149.62 135.85
CA GLU A 358 -59.61 150.03 137.16
C GLU A 358 -58.51 150.09 138.23
N LEU A 359 -57.59 149.12 138.23
CA LEU A 359 -56.37 149.14 139.07
C LEU A 359 -55.43 150.30 138.70
N THR A 360 -55.39 150.71 137.43
CA THR A 360 -54.54 151.84 136.99
C THR A 360 -55.00 153.17 137.58
N ARG A 361 -56.31 153.38 137.75
CA ARG A 361 -56.86 154.59 138.41
C ARG A 361 -56.53 154.66 139.90
N GLN A 362 -56.42 153.52 140.59
CA GLN A 362 -56.00 153.49 142.00
C GLN A 362 -54.52 153.89 142.16
N ARG A 363 -53.64 153.48 141.24
CA ARG A 363 -52.21 153.81 141.25
C ARG A 363 -51.94 155.32 141.15
N ASP A 364 -52.68 156.03 140.31
CA ASP A 364 -52.34 157.41 139.96
C ASP A 364 -52.63 158.42 141.09
N SER A 365 -53.59 158.13 141.98
CA SER A 365 -53.84 158.99 143.16
C SER A 365 -52.78 158.83 144.26
N VAL A 366 -52.13 157.67 144.36
CA VAL A 366 -51.10 157.38 145.37
C VAL A 366 -49.74 157.98 144.97
N THR A 367 -49.46 158.07 143.67
CA THR A 367 -48.14 158.49 143.16
C THR A 367 -47.86 159.99 143.36
N ALA A 368 -48.88 160.81 143.63
CA ALA A 368 -48.74 162.27 143.74
C ALA A 368 -48.32 162.79 145.14
N GLN A 369 -48.19 161.94 146.16
CA GLN A 369 -47.91 162.42 147.54
C GLN A 369 -46.43 162.66 147.90
N LEU A 370 -45.43 162.22 147.12
CA LEU A 370 -44.02 162.15 147.59
C LEU A 370 -42.95 162.77 146.68
N GLY A 371 -43.33 163.77 145.86
CA GLY A 371 -42.38 164.41 144.93
C GLY A 371 -41.58 165.59 145.49
N GLN A 372 -42.22 166.51 146.24
CA GLN A 372 -41.71 167.89 146.27
C GLN A 372 -42.00 168.67 147.57
N LEU A 373 -41.55 168.12 148.70
CA LEU A 373 -40.91 168.80 149.86
C LEU A 373 -40.84 167.76 151.01
N ARG A 374 -39.72 167.05 151.15
CA ARG A 374 -38.58 167.41 152.04
C ARG A 374 -38.70 166.63 153.36
N GLU A 375 -37.57 166.22 153.96
CA GLU A 375 -37.52 165.35 155.17
C GLU A 375 -38.13 163.94 154.99
N MET A 376 -37.47 163.05 154.23
CA MET A 376 -36.35 162.15 154.63
C MET A 376 -36.80 160.80 155.25
N LEU A 377 -36.51 159.72 154.49
CA LEU A 377 -36.17 158.34 154.94
C LEU A 377 -37.14 157.67 155.94
N GLY A 378 -37.95 156.67 155.57
CA GLY A 378 -37.63 155.53 154.70
C GLY A 378 -37.38 154.27 155.55
N GLY A 379 -38.02 153.14 155.20
CA GLY A 379 -37.71 151.82 155.79
C GLY A 379 -38.88 150.81 155.85
N LEU A 380 -38.82 149.79 154.97
CA LEU A 380 -39.21 148.35 155.07
C LEU A 380 -40.34 147.87 156.01
N ALA A 381 -40.97 146.68 155.87
CA ALA A 381 -41.29 145.72 154.78
C ALA A 381 -41.83 144.42 155.44
N ASN A 382 -42.92 143.79 154.93
CA ASN A 382 -43.49 142.44 155.22
C ASN A 382 -45.04 142.48 155.09
N ILE A 383 -45.86 141.44 154.86
CA ILE A 383 -45.85 139.99 154.45
C ILE A 383 -47.29 139.82 153.84
N GLY A 384 -47.56 139.21 152.67
CA GLY A 384 -47.38 137.80 152.30
C GLY A 384 -48.64 136.96 152.63
N GLY A 385 -49.49 136.61 151.65
CA GLY A 385 -50.66 135.74 151.88
C GLY A 385 -51.52 135.46 150.62
N GLY A 386 -52.04 134.23 150.51
CA GLY A 386 -52.96 133.77 149.47
C GLY A 386 -53.49 132.36 149.77
N ALA A 387 -54.79 132.11 149.61
CA ALA A 387 -55.47 130.88 150.06
C ALA A 387 -56.75 130.58 149.24
N LEU A 388 -57.37 129.41 149.52
CA LEU A 388 -58.62 128.84 148.94
C LEU A 388 -58.42 128.15 147.56
N GLY A 389 -58.83 126.90 147.28
CA GLY A 389 -59.57 125.88 148.06
C GLY A 389 -60.66 125.24 147.16
N ALA A 390 -60.56 124.06 146.52
CA ALA A 390 -59.96 122.73 146.81
C ALA A 390 -60.89 121.74 147.55
N VAL A 391 -61.92 121.26 146.85
CA VAL A 391 -62.94 120.23 147.22
C VAL A 391 -63.64 119.82 145.91
N LEU A 392 -64.04 118.58 145.58
CA LEU A 392 -63.82 117.22 146.12
C LEU A 392 -62.67 116.53 145.31
N GLY A 393 -62.37 115.22 145.30
CA GLY A 393 -62.85 114.01 146.00
C GLY A 393 -63.72 113.08 145.13
N GLY A 394 -63.41 111.78 144.92
CA GLY A 394 -62.18 111.04 145.24
C GLY A 394 -62.33 109.51 145.12
N THR A 395 -61.19 108.81 144.90
CA THR A 395 -60.90 107.38 145.24
C THR A 395 -61.64 106.23 144.50
N PRO A 396 -61.05 105.00 144.43
CA PRO A 396 -59.65 104.72 144.08
C PRO A 396 -59.44 103.47 143.18
N ALA A 397 -58.50 103.53 142.24
CA ALA A 397 -57.72 102.37 141.73
C ALA A 397 -56.41 102.90 141.12
N LYS A 398 -55.29 102.18 141.25
CA LYS A 398 -53.93 102.74 141.07
C LYS A 398 -53.05 101.87 140.16
N ALA A 399 -52.38 102.50 139.18
CA ALA A 399 -51.33 101.97 138.27
C ALA A 399 -51.76 100.78 137.38
N GLU A 400 -51.87 100.87 136.06
CA GLU A 400 -51.41 101.86 135.06
C GLU A 400 -49.88 101.91 134.79
N GLU A 401 -49.47 101.09 133.82
CA GLU A 401 -48.53 101.45 132.74
C GLU A 401 -48.85 100.54 131.53
N LYS A 402 -49.51 101.07 130.48
CA LYS A 402 -49.71 100.38 129.20
C LYS A 402 -49.78 101.36 128.02
N ALA A 403 -49.03 101.04 126.97
CA ALA A 403 -48.98 101.78 125.71
C ALA A 403 -50.15 101.43 124.77
N GLU A 404 -50.36 102.30 123.78
CA GLU A 404 -51.59 102.45 123.01
C GLU A 404 -51.89 101.34 121.98
N ASP A 405 -53.17 100.97 121.95
CA ASP A 405 -53.90 100.06 121.07
C ASP A 405 -55.36 100.58 121.17
N LYS A 406 -56.25 100.60 120.18
CA LYS A 406 -56.33 99.95 118.88
C LYS A 406 -57.30 100.76 117.99
N LYS A 407 -57.29 100.58 116.67
CA LYS A 407 -58.28 101.18 115.76
C LYS A 407 -59.02 100.06 115.02
N ASP A 408 -60.23 99.75 115.49
CA ASP A 408 -61.02 98.60 115.03
C ASP A 408 -62.22 98.98 114.15
N ASP A 409 -62.60 97.95 113.37
CA ASP A 409 -63.91 97.64 112.80
C ASP A 409 -64.46 98.30 111.51
N LYS A 410 -64.75 97.38 110.57
CA LYS A 410 -65.56 97.41 109.32
C LYS A 410 -64.89 97.83 108.01
#